data_AF-A0A835T8S5-F1
#
_entry.id   AF-A0A835T8S5-F1
#
_cell.length_a   1.000
_cell.length_b   1.000
_cell.length_c   1.000
_cell.angle_alpha   90.00
_cell.angle_beta   90.00
_cell.angle_gamma   90.00
#
_symmetry.space_group_name_H-M   'P 1'
#
loop_
_entity.id
_entity.type
_entity.pdbx_description
1 polymer ?
#
loop_
_entity_poly.entity_id
_entity_poly.type
_entity_poly.pdbx_seq_one_letter_code
_entity_poly.pdbx_strand_id
1 'polypeptide(L)'
;MKLLPGAFGGGPLAGPSWRWRQSGRRARGGFVFLSSDDADDWGHCQGARCGSLYYNIIRKGLDLAPADASGILAVGQFFENSNATISLTGWVGNTTNITFARNASDVLSANLSNYKMLYIPSGYSDTDGGLDISLNNALISIRSRIMDFVNNRGGSLVALMQRGMGTKALGFLPIAMNFTSMEIANVSVTQVQWGFK
;
A
#
# COMPACT_ATOMS: atom_id res chain seq x y z
N MET A 1 8.59 -39.40 -76.32
CA MET A 1 8.33 -38.21 -75.51
C MET A 1 9.50 -38.01 -74.56
N LYS A 2 10.22 -36.89 -74.68
CA LYS A 2 11.42 -36.58 -73.91
C LYS A 2 11.08 -35.32 -73.09
N LEU A 3 10.97 -35.47 -71.77
CA LEU A 3 10.60 -34.39 -70.84
C LEU A 3 11.83 -33.53 -70.52
N LEU A 4 11.64 -32.21 -70.55
CA LEU A 4 12.60 -31.20 -70.08
C LEU A 4 12.50 -31.05 -68.54
N PRO A 5 13.60 -30.71 -67.84
CA PRO A 5 13.56 -30.36 -66.43
C PRO A 5 13.26 -28.86 -66.23
N GLY A 6 12.25 -28.56 -65.40
CA GLY A 6 11.93 -27.22 -64.93
C GLY A 6 12.73 -26.86 -63.67
N ALA A 7 13.27 -25.65 -63.66
CA ALA A 7 14.00 -25.05 -62.55
C ALA A 7 13.05 -24.53 -61.45
N PHE A 8 13.33 -24.87 -60.19
CA PHE A 8 12.74 -24.21 -59.03
C PHE A 8 13.76 -23.25 -58.42
N GLY A 9 13.53 -21.94 -58.59
CA GLY A 9 14.25 -20.88 -57.89
C GLY A 9 13.66 -20.70 -56.48
N GLY A 10 14.46 -20.99 -55.45
CA GLY A 10 14.15 -20.68 -54.06
C GLY A 10 14.61 -19.27 -53.71
N GLY A 11 13.66 -18.33 -53.59
CA GLY A 11 13.86 -17.07 -52.88
C GLY A 11 13.34 -17.20 -51.44
N PRO A 12 14.01 -16.64 -50.43
CA PRO A 12 13.53 -16.69 -49.05
C PRO A 12 12.32 -15.78 -48.89
N LEU A 13 11.19 -16.36 -48.49
CA LEU A 13 10.00 -15.62 -48.08
C LEU A 13 10.32 -14.86 -46.79
N ALA A 14 10.34 -13.53 -46.87
CA ALA A 14 10.35 -12.66 -45.71
C ALA A 14 9.08 -12.90 -44.89
N GLY A 15 9.22 -13.65 -43.80
CA GLY A 15 8.14 -13.89 -42.86
C GLY A 15 7.70 -12.60 -42.15
N PRO A 16 6.44 -12.51 -41.71
CA PRO A 16 5.93 -11.33 -41.02
C PRO A 16 6.74 -11.11 -39.74
N SER A 17 7.35 -9.92 -39.62
CA SER A 17 7.99 -9.49 -38.39
C SER A 17 6.90 -9.27 -37.34
N TRP A 18 6.70 -10.25 -36.46
CA TRP A 18 5.94 -10.08 -35.22
C TRP A 18 6.73 -9.18 -34.28
N ARG A 19 6.67 -7.88 -34.55
CA ARG A 19 7.16 -6.85 -33.65
C ARG A 19 6.18 -6.83 -32.48
N TRP A 20 6.52 -7.51 -31.38
CA TRP A 20 5.85 -7.33 -30.11
C TRP A 20 5.96 -5.86 -29.72
N ARG A 21 4.95 -5.06 -30.07
CA ARG A 21 4.73 -3.77 -29.45
C ARG A 21 4.50 -4.10 -27.99
N GLN A 22 5.47 -3.82 -27.12
CA GLN A 22 5.26 -3.74 -25.68
C GLN A 22 4.35 -2.53 -25.38
N SER A 23 3.10 -2.55 -25.85
CA SER A 23 2.06 -1.62 -25.41
C SER A 23 1.33 -2.21 -24.22
N GLY A 24 2.10 -2.57 -23.19
CA GLY A 24 1.58 -3.18 -21.99
C GLY A 24 2.63 -3.04 -20.91
N ARG A 25 2.55 -1.95 -20.14
CA ARG A 25 3.14 -1.95 -18.80
C ARG A 25 2.60 -3.21 -18.13
N ARG A 26 3.45 -4.23 -17.93
CA ARG A 26 3.13 -5.35 -17.04
C ARG A 26 2.62 -4.72 -15.76
N ALA A 27 1.42 -5.11 -15.31
CA ALA A 27 0.90 -4.69 -14.02
C ALA A 27 1.97 -5.01 -12.97
N ARG A 28 2.68 -3.98 -12.52
CA ARG A 28 3.62 -4.09 -11.42
C ARG A 28 2.72 -3.94 -10.21
N GLY A 29 2.41 -5.05 -9.55
CA GLY A 29 1.68 -5.01 -8.29
C GLY A 29 2.32 -3.98 -7.35
N GLY A 30 1.48 -3.26 -6.62
CA GLY A 30 1.90 -2.18 -5.74
C GLY A 30 2.67 -2.66 -4.52
N PHE A 31 3.30 -1.72 -3.84
CA PHE A 31 3.98 -1.99 -2.58
C PHE A 31 2.94 -2.18 -1.46
N VAL A 32 3.03 -3.28 -0.73
CA VAL A 32 2.15 -3.58 0.40
C VAL A 32 2.99 -3.75 1.67
N PHE A 33 2.63 -3.02 2.71
CA PHE A 33 3.15 -3.18 4.05
C PHE A 33 1.99 -3.33 5.03
N LEU A 34 2.02 -4.41 5.80
CA LEU A 34 1.04 -4.70 6.84
C LEU A 34 1.80 -4.86 8.15
N SER A 35 1.35 -4.19 9.20
CA SER A 35 1.95 -4.30 10.53
C SER A 35 0.90 -4.66 11.56
N SER A 36 1.30 -5.52 12.50
CA SER A 36 0.56 -5.74 13.76
C SER A 36 1.02 -4.79 14.88
N ASP A 37 1.87 -3.82 14.54
CA ASP A 37 2.39 -2.80 15.42
C ASP A 37 1.42 -1.60 15.46
N ASP A 38 1.10 -1.10 16.65
CA ASP A 38 0.27 0.08 16.89
C ASP A 38 1.09 1.38 16.86
N ALA A 39 2.05 1.42 15.94
CA ALA A 39 3.12 2.40 15.81
C ALA A 39 2.72 3.88 15.82
N ASP A 40 1.47 4.19 15.49
CA ASP A 40 0.93 5.53 15.39
C ASP A 40 0.33 6.07 16.69
N ASP A 41 0.40 5.34 17.80
CA ASP A 41 0.05 5.82 19.13
C ASP A 41 1.11 6.76 19.75
N TRP A 42 0.75 7.39 20.87
CA TRP A 42 1.56 8.43 21.49
C TRP A 42 2.86 7.86 22.05
N GLY A 43 3.98 8.37 21.54
CA GLY A 43 5.29 8.07 22.08
C GLY A 43 5.93 6.76 21.62
N HIS A 44 5.29 6.00 20.74
CA HIS A 44 5.81 4.75 20.20
C HIS A 44 6.73 4.98 19.00
N CYS A 45 6.22 4.92 17.76
CA CYS A 45 7.03 5.08 16.55
C CYS A 45 6.91 6.46 15.88
N GLN A 46 6.29 7.43 16.55
CA GLN A 46 6.17 8.80 16.08
C GLN A 46 7.51 9.41 15.66
N GLY A 47 7.51 10.12 14.52
CA GLY A 47 8.71 10.72 13.95
C GLY A 47 9.76 9.66 13.59
N ALA A 48 10.92 9.73 14.25
CA ALA A 48 12.06 8.83 14.01
C ALA A 48 12.25 7.75 15.08
N ARG A 49 11.35 7.65 16.07
CA ARG A 49 11.55 6.81 17.29
C ARG A 49 11.82 5.33 17.00
N CYS A 50 11.21 4.77 15.95
CA CYS A 50 11.46 3.41 15.49
C CYS A 50 12.51 3.35 14.37
N GLY A 51 13.62 4.07 14.54
CA GLY A 51 14.70 4.13 13.54
C GLY A 51 14.25 4.62 12.17
N SER A 52 13.25 5.51 12.14
CA SER A 52 12.60 6.00 10.91
C SER A 52 11.97 4.91 10.03
N LEU A 53 11.63 3.74 10.59
CA LEU A 53 11.03 2.63 9.85
C LEU A 53 9.79 3.07 9.05
N TYR A 54 8.81 3.69 9.70
CA TYR A 54 7.55 4.10 9.07
C TYR A 54 7.73 5.23 8.05
N TYR A 55 8.63 6.18 8.32
CA TYR A 55 9.06 7.17 7.32
C TYR A 55 9.60 6.48 6.05
N ASN A 56 10.50 5.51 6.22
CA ASN A 56 11.12 4.80 5.10
C ASN A 56 10.11 3.92 4.33
N ILE A 57 9.19 3.26 5.03
CA ILE A 57 8.10 2.47 4.43
C ILE A 57 7.21 3.37 3.57
N ILE A 58 6.79 4.52 4.12
CA ILE A 58 5.91 5.46 3.42
C ILE A 58 6.62 6.01 2.18
N ARG A 59 7.88 6.43 2.31
CA ARG A 59 8.69 6.88 1.17
C ARG A 59 8.81 5.81 0.10
N LYS A 60 9.14 4.57 0.49
CA LYS A 60 9.23 3.44 -0.43
C LYS A 60 7.93 3.19 -1.19
N GLY A 61 6.79 3.25 -0.50
CA GLY A 61 5.48 3.10 -1.13
C GLY A 61 5.14 4.23 -2.10
N LEU A 62 5.49 5.48 -1.78
CA LEU A 62 5.26 6.64 -2.67
C LEU A 62 6.17 6.62 -3.92
N ASP A 63 7.39 6.11 -3.77
CA ASP A 63 8.37 6.02 -4.87
C ASP A 63 8.04 4.90 -5.87
N LEU A 64 7.44 3.80 -5.39
CA LEU A 64 7.04 2.66 -6.23
C LEU A 64 5.67 2.85 -6.91
N ALA A 65 4.85 3.77 -6.41
CA ALA A 65 3.52 4.03 -6.94
C ALA A 65 3.55 4.65 -8.35
N PRO A 66 2.44 4.61 -9.10
CA PRO A 66 2.37 5.13 -10.46
C PRO A 66 2.66 6.64 -10.53
N ALA A 67 3.32 7.06 -11.61
CA ALA A 67 3.71 8.45 -11.81
C ALA A 67 2.53 9.40 -12.07
N ASP A 68 1.40 8.87 -12.52
CA ASP A 68 0.16 9.60 -12.81
C ASP A 68 -0.77 9.76 -11.60
N ALA A 69 -0.40 9.20 -10.44
CA ALA A 69 -1.12 9.38 -9.19
C ALA A 69 -0.35 10.30 -8.21
N SER A 70 -1.03 10.87 -7.22
CA SER A 70 -0.40 11.79 -6.25
C SER A 70 -0.94 11.65 -4.83
N GLY A 71 -0.08 11.89 -3.83
CA GLY A 71 -0.52 11.95 -2.43
C GLY A 71 -0.99 10.62 -1.83
N ILE A 72 -1.59 10.73 -0.66
CA ILE A 72 -2.03 9.62 0.20
C ILE A 72 -3.53 9.79 0.48
N LEU A 73 -4.31 8.73 0.33
CA LEU A 73 -5.63 8.63 0.96
C LEU A 73 -5.44 7.94 2.31
N ALA A 74 -5.70 8.67 3.39
CA ALA A 74 -5.62 8.16 4.75
C ALA A 74 -7.04 7.88 5.27
N VAL A 75 -7.33 6.64 5.66
CA VAL A 75 -8.66 6.21 6.10
C VAL A 75 -8.67 5.96 7.60
N GLY A 76 -9.30 6.83 8.37
CA GLY A 76 -9.30 6.82 9.83
C GLY A 76 -10.11 7.98 10.36
N GLN A 77 -10.44 8.01 11.64
CA GLN A 77 -11.24 9.09 12.22
C GLN A 77 -10.55 10.46 12.11
N PHE A 78 -9.21 10.50 12.16
CA PHE A 78 -8.33 11.67 11.96
C PHE A 78 -8.94 13.03 12.32
N PHE A 79 -8.61 13.53 13.49
CA PHE A 79 -8.90 14.91 13.89
C PHE A 79 -7.62 15.66 14.20
N GLU A 80 -7.74 16.98 14.37
CA GLU A 80 -6.60 17.84 14.66
C GLU A 80 -5.88 17.36 15.93
N ASN A 81 -4.56 17.23 15.85
CA ASN A 81 -3.69 16.76 16.95
C ASN A 81 -3.98 15.34 17.47
N SER A 82 -4.77 14.53 16.76
CA SER A 82 -4.89 13.10 17.10
C SER A 82 -3.54 12.39 16.88
N ASN A 83 -3.28 11.34 17.66
CA ASN A 83 -2.04 10.56 17.54
C ASN A 83 -1.82 10.05 16.12
N ALA A 84 -2.86 9.50 15.49
CA ALA A 84 -2.80 9.06 14.09
C ALA A 84 -2.42 10.21 13.12
N THR A 85 -2.99 11.41 13.31
CA THR A 85 -2.66 12.59 12.50
C THR A 85 -1.21 13.01 12.68
N ILE A 86 -0.74 13.10 13.92
CA ILE A 86 0.63 13.50 14.27
C ILE A 86 1.64 12.49 13.69
N SER A 87 1.38 11.20 13.89
CA SER A 87 2.23 10.11 13.40
C SER A 87 2.34 10.13 11.89
N LEU A 88 1.22 10.13 11.17
CA LEU A 88 1.22 10.11 9.71
C LEU A 88 1.90 11.35 9.13
N THR A 89 1.55 12.56 9.61
CA THR A 89 2.15 13.79 9.10
C THR A 89 3.66 13.85 9.39
N GLY A 90 4.08 13.37 10.57
CA GLY A 90 5.49 13.24 10.92
C GLY A 90 6.28 12.27 10.03
N TRP A 91 5.69 11.14 9.64
CA TRP A 91 6.35 10.16 8.77
C TRP A 91 6.32 10.53 7.28
N VAL A 92 5.32 11.30 6.84
CA VAL A 92 5.19 11.71 5.44
C VAL A 92 6.08 12.92 5.12
N GLY A 93 6.18 13.86 6.06
CA GLY A 93 6.82 15.16 5.87
C GLY A 93 5.99 16.12 4.99
N ASN A 94 6.53 17.32 4.74
CA ASN A 94 5.73 18.45 4.22
C ASN A 94 5.43 18.44 2.71
N THR A 95 5.93 17.47 1.95
CA THR A 95 5.91 17.50 0.48
C THR A 95 4.79 16.70 -0.17
N THR A 96 4.04 15.94 0.62
CA THR A 96 3.07 14.98 0.11
C THR A 96 1.68 15.33 0.64
N ASN A 97 0.73 15.51 -0.28
CA ASN A 97 -0.65 15.79 0.10
C ASN A 97 -1.29 14.55 0.73
N ILE A 98 -1.99 14.76 1.85
CA ILE A 98 -2.78 13.73 2.53
C ILE A 98 -4.24 14.15 2.45
N THR A 99 -5.07 13.29 1.87
CA THR A 99 -6.54 13.40 1.95
C THR A 99 -7.03 12.46 3.04
N PHE A 100 -7.72 13.00 4.02
CA PHE A 100 -8.33 12.21 5.11
C PHE A 100 -9.76 11.81 4.74
N ALA A 101 -10.01 10.51 4.65
CA ALA A 101 -11.35 9.94 4.59
C ALA A 101 -11.79 9.55 6.01
N ARG A 102 -12.63 10.41 6.61
CA ARG A 102 -12.97 10.38 8.04
C ARG A 102 -14.24 9.64 8.36
N ASN A 103 -15.06 9.36 7.36
CA ASN A 103 -16.30 8.61 7.52
C ASN A 103 -16.49 7.61 6.35
N ALA A 104 -17.47 6.73 6.49
CA ALA A 104 -17.76 5.71 5.48
C ALA A 104 -18.09 6.30 4.10
N SER A 105 -18.77 7.45 4.03
CA SER A 105 -19.12 8.11 2.77
C SER A 105 -17.86 8.55 2.00
N ASP A 106 -16.87 9.10 2.71
CA ASP A 106 -15.59 9.49 2.13
C ASP A 106 -14.88 8.27 1.52
N VAL A 107 -14.84 7.14 2.24
CA VAL A 107 -14.24 5.88 1.76
C VAL A 107 -14.95 5.36 0.51
N LEU A 108 -16.28 5.33 0.54
CA LEU A 108 -17.10 4.81 -0.56
C LEU A 108 -16.96 5.65 -1.82
N SER A 109 -16.89 6.98 -1.68
CA SER A 109 -16.79 7.92 -2.81
C SER A 109 -15.35 8.13 -3.32
N ALA A 110 -14.33 7.73 -2.56
CA ALA A 110 -12.94 7.98 -2.92
C ALA A 110 -12.49 7.28 -4.21
N ASN A 111 -12.05 8.05 -5.21
CA ASN A 111 -11.39 7.49 -6.38
C ASN A 111 -9.93 7.13 -6.06
N LEU A 112 -9.67 5.86 -5.71
CA LEU A 112 -8.34 5.36 -5.33
C LEU A 112 -7.27 5.64 -6.40
N SER A 113 -7.68 5.74 -7.66
CA SER A 113 -6.84 6.07 -8.82
C SER A 113 -6.06 7.38 -8.69
N ASN A 114 -6.58 8.33 -7.91
CA ASN A 114 -5.99 9.65 -7.76
C ASN A 114 -4.77 9.61 -6.80
N TYR A 115 -4.65 8.54 -6.00
CA TYR A 115 -3.71 8.46 -4.88
C TYR A 115 -2.56 7.52 -5.18
N LYS A 116 -1.36 7.84 -4.69
CA LYS A 116 -0.23 6.91 -4.74
C LYS A 116 -0.34 5.81 -3.70
N MET A 117 -0.97 6.13 -2.57
CA MET A 117 -1.02 5.25 -1.42
C MET A 117 -2.37 5.31 -0.71
N LEU A 118 -2.83 4.15 -0.27
CA LEU A 118 -3.85 3.99 0.75
C LEU A 118 -3.14 3.74 2.09
N TYR A 119 -3.31 4.64 3.05
CA TYR A 119 -2.83 4.49 4.41
C TYR A 119 -3.99 4.20 5.36
N ILE A 120 -3.82 3.20 6.22
CA ILE A 120 -4.80 2.79 7.21
C ILE A 120 -4.08 2.75 8.58
N PRO A 121 -4.42 3.66 9.51
CA PRO A 121 -3.84 3.74 10.85
C PRO A 121 -4.25 2.52 11.68
N SER A 122 -3.72 2.47 12.90
CA SER A 122 -4.15 1.47 13.87
C SER A 122 -5.60 1.67 14.28
N GLY A 123 -6.18 0.67 14.96
CA GLY A 123 -7.53 0.73 15.49
C GLY A 123 -7.71 1.90 16.46
N TYR A 124 -8.89 2.52 16.45
CA TYR A 124 -9.24 3.61 17.36
C TYR A 124 -9.09 3.25 18.85
N SER A 125 -9.16 1.96 19.19
CA SER A 125 -8.93 1.49 20.57
C SER A 125 -7.50 1.66 21.07
N ASP A 126 -6.51 1.75 20.17
CA ASP A 126 -5.10 1.92 20.53
C ASP A 126 -4.58 3.31 20.15
N THR A 127 -5.15 3.91 19.10
CA THR A 127 -4.67 5.20 18.59
C THR A 127 -5.80 6.19 18.39
N ASP A 128 -5.71 7.32 19.09
CA ASP A 128 -6.60 8.46 18.88
C ASP A 128 -6.60 8.92 17.41
N GLY A 129 -7.79 8.96 16.81
CA GLY A 129 -7.99 9.25 15.39
C GLY A 129 -7.73 8.06 14.45
N GLY A 130 -7.56 6.86 15.01
CA GLY A 130 -7.39 5.61 14.29
C GLY A 130 -8.64 5.14 13.54
N LEU A 131 -8.58 3.90 13.03
CA LEU A 131 -9.65 3.27 12.27
C LEU A 131 -10.73 2.73 13.21
N ASP A 132 -12.00 3.06 12.95
CA ASP A 132 -13.14 2.49 13.69
C ASP A 132 -13.84 1.36 12.90
N ILE A 133 -14.86 0.76 13.52
CA ILE A 133 -15.63 -0.34 12.91
C ILE A 133 -16.37 0.12 11.65
N SER A 134 -16.88 1.35 11.62
CA SER A 134 -17.67 1.87 10.50
C SER A 134 -16.80 2.03 9.25
N LEU A 135 -15.63 2.66 9.41
CA LEU A 135 -14.62 2.82 8.37
C LEU A 135 -14.04 1.48 7.91
N ASN A 136 -13.79 0.54 8.84
CA ASN A 136 -13.34 -0.80 8.45
C ASN A 136 -14.37 -1.54 7.60
N ASN A 137 -15.67 -1.48 7.96
CA ASN A 137 -16.73 -2.05 7.13
C ASN A 137 -16.80 -1.38 5.74
N ALA A 138 -16.55 -0.07 5.65
CA ALA A 138 -16.49 0.64 4.37
C ALA A 138 -15.28 0.20 3.52
N LEU A 139 -14.11 -0.02 4.12
CA LEU A 139 -12.94 -0.58 3.43
C LEU A 139 -13.24 -1.99 2.90
N ILE A 140 -13.89 -2.84 3.71
CA ILE A 140 -14.29 -4.19 3.32
C ILE A 140 -15.25 -4.15 2.12
N SER A 141 -16.21 -3.22 2.10
CA SER A 141 -17.19 -3.14 1.00
C SER A 141 -16.56 -2.69 -0.32
N ILE A 142 -15.43 -1.97 -0.29
CA ILE A 142 -14.65 -1.60 -1.48
C ILE A 142 -13.45 -2.53 -1.74
N ARG A 143 -13.41 -3.74 -1.14
CA ARG A 143 -12.30 -4.71 -1.29
C ARG A 143 -11.85 -4.90 -2.73
N SER A 144 -12.77 -5.08 -3.67
CA SER A 144 -12.44 -5.28 -5.09
C SER A 144 -11.71 -4.07 -5.71
N ARG A 145 -12.09 -2.84 -5.32
CA ARG A 145 -11.41 -1.60 -5.75
C ARG A 145 -10.02 -1.48 -5.15
N ILE A 146 -9.84 -1.88 -3.88
CA ILE A 146 -8.52 -1.90 -3.23
C ILE A 146 -7.61 -2.93 -3.93
N MET A 147 -8.15 -4.11 -4.27
CA MET A 147 -7.40 -5.13 -5.02
C MET A 147 -6.99 -4.63 -6.41
N ASP A 148 -7.88 -3.97 -7.15
CA ASP A 148 -7.55 -3.37 -8.44
C ASP A 148 -6.48 -2.28 -8.31
N PHE A 149 -6.66 -1.38 -7.34
CA PHE A 149 -5.72 -0.32 -7.02
C PHE A 149 -4.30 -0.85 -6.78
N VAL A 150 -4.16 -1.89 -5.94
CA VAL A 150 -2.85 -2.47 -5.62
C VAL A 150 -2.33 -3.34 -6.76
N ASN A 151 -3.09 -4.32 -7.23
CA ASN A 151 -2.58 -5.37 -8.12
C ASN A 151 -2.48 -4.92 -9.57
N ASN A 152 -3.41 -4.10 -10.05
CA ASN A 152 -3.51 -3.74 -11.46
C ASN A 152 -2.95 -2.35 -11.72
N ARG A 153 -3.21 -1.40 -10.81
CA ARG A 153 -2.76 -0.02 -10.97
C ARG A 153 -1.39 0.24 -10.36
N GLY A 154 -0.93 -0.60 -9.43
CA GLY A 154 0.38 -0.46 -8.80
C GLY A 154 0.40 0.52 -7.62
N GLY A 155 -0.77 0.92 -7.12
CA GLY A 155 -0.90 1.76 -5.94
C GLY A 155 -0.44 1.05 -4.66
N SER A 156 0.09 1.80 -3.72
CA SER A 156 0.68 1.25 -2.50
C SER A 156 -0.32 1.16 -1.35
N LEU A 157 -0.19 0.15 -0.49
CA LEU A 157 -1.01 -0.05 0.70
C LEU A 157 -0.11 -0.13 1.93
N VAL A 158 -0.40 0.70 2.93
CA VAL A 158 0.20 0.64 4.27
C VAL A 158 -0.94 0.52 5.26
N ALA A 159 -0.98 -0.56 6.04
CA ALA A 159 -1.98 -0.77 7.08
C ALA A 159 -1.34 -1.22 8.39
N LEU A 160 -1.76 -0.60 9.50
CA LEU A 160 -1.25 -0.89 10.85
C LEU A 160 -2.24 -1.74 11.67
N MET A 161 -1.93 -1.95 12.95
CA MET A 161 -2.63 -2.87 13.84
C MET A 161 -4.12 -2.55 14.00
N GLN A 162 -5.01 -3.51 13.77
CA GLN A 162 -6.46 -3.31 13.87
C GLN A 162 -7.08 -4.01 15.08
N ARG A 163 -6.53 -3.75 16.28
CA ARG A 163 -7.10 -4.29 17.52
C ARG A 163 -8.56 -3.83 17.67
N GLY A 164 -9.34 -4.64 18.38
CA GLY A 164 -10.75 -4.37 18.61
C GLY A 164 -11.67 -4.64 17.41
N MET A 165 -11.14 -4.98 16.23
CA MET A 165 -11.94 -5.29 15.04
C MET A 165 -12.31 -6.77 14.89
N GLY A 166 -11.83 -7.64 15.79
CA GLY A 166 -12.13 -9.07 15.81
C GLY A 166 -11.82 -9.74 14.47
N THR A 167 -12.75 -10.59 13.99
CA THR A 167 -12.61 -11.33 12.72
C THR A 167 -12.70 -10.45 11.47
N LYS A 168 -13.01 -9.15 11.63
CA LYS A 168 -13.08 -8.19 10.53
C LYS A 168 -11.78 -7.41 10.33
N ALA A 169 -10.79 -7.56 11.23
CA ALA A 169 -9.48 -6.94 11.07
C ALA A 169 -8.88 -7.31 9.71
N LEU A 170 -8.46 -6.29 8.95
CA LEU A 170 -7.85 -6.38 7.63
C LEU A 170 -8.73 -7.13 6.62
N GLY A 171 -10.05 -7.12 6.83
CA GLY A 171 -11.01 -7.77 5.96
C GLY A 171 -11.07 -7.19 4.55
N PHE A 172 -10.39 -6.10 4.24
CA PHE A 172 -10.26 -5.56 2.88
C PHE A 172 -9.13 -6.23 2.07
N LEU A 173 -8.40 -7.17 2.66
CA LEU A 173 -7.42 -7.98 1.95
C LEU A 173 -8.10 -9.14 1.19
N PRO A 174 -7.49 -9.63 0.10
CA PRO A 174 -8.00 -10.77 -0.67
C PRO A 174 -7.91 -12.11 0.07
N ILE A 175 -7.07 -12.19 1.10
CA ILE A 175 -6.81 -13.41 1.88
C ILE A 175 -7.25 -13.13 3.32
N ALA A 176 -8.04 -14.03 3.89
CA ALA A 176 -8.39 -13.96 5.30
C ALA A 176 -7.13 -14.15 6.15
N MET A 177 -6.87 -13.21 7.06
CA MET A 177 -5.75 -13.30 7.98
C MET A 177 -6.28 -13.69 9.36
N ASN A 178 -5.83 -14.83 9.87
CA ASN A 178 -6.12 -15.26 11.23
C ASN A 178 -4.98 -14.79 12.13
N PHE A 179 -5.29 -13.93 13.09
CA PHE A 179 -4.35 -13.49 14.10
C PHE A 179 -4.53 -14.31 15.37
N THR A 180 -3.48 -15.02 15.76
CA THR A 180 -3.31 -15.55 17.11
C THR A 180 -2.25 -14.69 17.78
N SER A 181 -2.63 -13.91 18.79
CA SER A 181 -1.65 -13.21 19.63
C SER A 181 -0.84 -14.25 20.40
N MET A 182 0.38 -14.53 19.97
CA MET A 182 1.26 -15.46 20.68
C MET A 182 2.08 -14.73 21.75
N GLU A 183 2.49 -13.48 21.49
CA GLU A 183 3.27 -12.64 22.41
C GLU A 183 3.25 -11.17 21.94
N ILE A 184 3.12 -10.20 22.84
CA ILE A 184 3.36 -8.78 22.53
C ILE A 184 4.81 -8.50 22.91
N ALA A 185 5.68 -8.33 21.91
CA ALA A 185 7.06 -7.95 22.11
C ALA A 185 7.26 -6.49 21.71
N ASN A 186 7.58 -5.64 22.67
CA ASN A 186 7.97 -4.25 22.38
C ASN A 186 9.35 -4.26 21.75
N VAL A 187 9.43 -3.91 20.46
CA VAL A 187 10.71 -3.79 19.75
C VAL A 187 11.26 -2.39 20.03
N SER A 188 12.24 -2.30 20.92
CA SER A 188 13.02 -1.06 21.07
C SER A 188 14.17 -1.05 20.06
N VAL A 189 14.57 0.15 19.60
CA VAL A 189 15.77 0.29 18.79
C VAL A 189 16.95 -0.33 19.55
N THR A 190 17.68 -1.24 18.90
CA THR A 190 18.99 -1.65 19.37
C THR A 190 19.82 -0.38 19.52
N GLN A 191 20.16 0.00 20.75
CA GLN A 191 21.10 1.09 20.95
C GLN A 191 22.35 0.75 20.13
N VAL A 192 22.78 1.68 19.29
CA VAL A 192 24.11 1.59 18.69
C VAL A 192 25.07 1.63 19.87
N GLN A 193 25.54 0.46 20.29
CA GLN A 193 26.57 0.36 21.32
C GLN A 193 27.84 0.86 20.65
N TRP A 194 28.13 2.16 20.80
CA TRP A 194 29.41 2.74 20.41
C TRP A 194 30.49 2.22 21.36
N GLY A 195 30.87 0.96 21.16
CA GLY A 195 31.98 0.30 21.84
C GLY A 195 33.26 0.49 21.04
N PHE A 196 33.77 1.72 20.99
CA PHE A 196 35.19 1.92 20.74
C PHE A 196 35.88 2.01 22.11
N LYS A 197 36.60 0.94 22.45
CA LYS A 197 37.67 0.99 23.45
C LYS A 197 38.97 1.38 22.77
#